data_AF-A0A2W4M0P0-F1
#
_entry.id   AF-A0A2W4M0P0-F1
#
_cell.length_a   1.000
_cell.length_b   1.000
_cell.length_c   1.000
_cell.angle_alpha   90.00
_cell.angle_beta   90.00
_cell.angle_gamma   90.00
#
_symmetry.space_group_name_H-M   'P 1'
#
loop_
_entity.id
_entity.type
_entity.pdbx_description
1 polymer ?
#
loop_
_entity_poly.entity_id
_entity_poly.type
_entity_poly.pdbx_seq_one_letter_code
_entity_poly.pdbx_strand_id
1 'polypeptide(L)'
;MLAPELASLLGYAPRADVLLERPDGRRIWIEFEISRADPVANHAKFATAHLFQPQPPQDAFVAMVSPHVTPGRRNLAANTIALMRRVGMAAFQTVLLPQLNGTDIKRLNHLDRTTLAREHLPVREEVERALAVVEPVLTMHERRIHLAGDILEVLLNLQQWHVDLATDAGRQAWGRRTITYFVVDPRSERFAPAKFCAYTAVPPPGTAARSEMTVELYVTLDGTDGRFDGYKAHTHLTRRLAFVERRGLEAAGLADAFARWLDAQKEFVIVHRDGPVFLLPPAWWR
;
A
#
# COMPACT_ATOMS: atom_id res chain seq x y z
N MET A 1 -4.44 -2.77 -24.70
CA MET A 1 -4.42 -4.20 -25.10
C MET A 1 -3.27 -4.44 -26.06
N LEU A 2 -2.68 -5.64 -26.04
CA LEU A 2 -1.69 -6.07 -27.03
C LEU A 2 -2.32 -6.14 -28.43
N ALA A 3 -1.53 -5.83 -29.46
CA ALA A 3 -1.92 -6.09 -30.85
C ALA A 3 -2.17 -7.60 -31.05
N PRO A 4 -3.21 -8.01 -31.82
CA PRO A 4 -3.56 -9.42 -32.01
C PRO A 4 -2.39 -10.29 -32.50
N GLU A 5 -1.57 -9.77 -33.39
CA GLU A 5 -0.41 -10.45 -33.96
C GLU A 5 0.64 -10.74 -32.88
N LEU A 6 0.90 -9.77 -32.02
CA LEU A 6 1.85 -9.92 -30.90
C LEU A 6 1.30 -10.87 -29.83
N ALA A 7 -0.01 -10.81 -29.53
CA ALA A 7 -0.64 -11.76 -28.62
C ALA A 7 -0.56 -13.20 -29.14
N SER A 8 -0.75 -13.39 -30.47
CA SER A 8 -0.58 -14.69 -31.11
C SER A 8 0.87 -15.19 -31.05
N LEU A 9 1.85 -14.30 -31.26
CA LEU A 9 3.28 -14.65 -31.17
C LEU A 9 3.70 -15.04 -29.75
N LEU A 10 3.26 -14.26 -28.75
CA LEU A 10 3.62 -14.50 -27.34
C LEU A 10 2.87 -15.69 -26.72
N GLY A 11 1.76 -16.11 -27.31
CA GLY A 11 0.92 -17.19 -26.79
C GLY A 11 0.07 -16.80 -25.57
N TYR A 12 0.00 -15.51 -25.23
CA TYR A 12 -0.86 -14.99 -24.18
C TYR A 12 -1.23 -13.52 -24.42
N ALA A 13 -2.29 -13.07 -23.75
CA ALA A 13 -2.66 -11.66 -23.65
C ALA A 13 -2.96 -11.30 -22.19
N PRO A 14 -2.47 -10.15 -21.68
CA PRO A 14 -2.92 -9.60 -20.41
C PRO A 14 -4.42 -9.33 -20.47
N ARG A 15 -5.14 -9.63 -19.39
CA ARG A 15 -6.57 -9.34 -19.24
C ARG A 15 -6.78 -8.72 -17.87
N ALA A 16 -7.66 -7.73 -17.78
CA ALA A 16 -8.09 -7.17 -16.50
C ALA A 16 -9.54 -7.61 -16.25
N ASP A 17 -9.91 -7.76 -14.99
CA ASP A 17 -11.29 -8.01 -14.58
C ASP A 17 -12.16 -6.76 -14.77
N VAL A 18 -11.58 -5.57 -14.54
CA VAL A 18 -12.25 -4.28 -14.74
C VAL A 18 -11.31 -3.30 -15.45
N LEU A 19 -11.84 -2.56 -16.42
CA LEU A 19 -11.16 -1.42 -17.04
C LEU A 19 -11.95 -0.16 -16.72
N LEU A 20 -11.33 0.78 -16.01
CA LEU A 20 -11.89 2.11 -15.80
C LEU A 20 -11.28 3.08 -16.80
N GLU A 21 -12.12 3.83 -17.51
CA GLU A 21 -11.70 4.87 -18.45
C GLU A 21 -12.11 6.23 -17.90
N ARG A 22 -11.13 7.12 -17.72
CA ARG A 22 -11.39 8.49 -17.31
C ARG A 22 -11.73 9.35 -18.53
N PRO A 23 -12.47 10.46 -18.35
CA PRO A 23 -12.79 11.38 -19.45
C PRO A 23 -11.57 11.98 -20.16
N ASP A 24 -10.41 12.03 -19.49
CA ASP A 24 -9.13 12.47 -20.06
C ASP A 24 -8.40 11.37 -20.87
N GLY A 25 -9.04 10.20 -21.06
CA GLY A 25 -8.50 9.07 -21.80
C GLY A 25 -7.57 8.17 -20.99
N ARG A 26 -7.32 8.48 -19.71
CA ARG A 26 -6.51 7.65 -18.82
C ARG A 26 -7.23 6.34 -18.49
N ARG A 27 -6.52 5.21 -18.59
CA ARG A 27 -7.09 3.90 -18.25
C ARG A 27 -6.49 3.31 -16.98
N ILE A 28 -7.34 2.67 -16.19
CA ILE A 28 -6.94 1.93 -15.00
C ILE A 28 -7.38 0.47 -15.18
N TRP A 29 -6.39 -0.40 -15.32
CA TRP A 29 -6.56 -1.85 -15.50
C TRP A 29 -6.56 -2.50 -14.12
N ILE A 30 -7.68 -3.08 -13.70
CA ILE A 30 -7.84 -3.68 -12.37
C ILE A 30 -7.97 -5.20 -12.49
N GLU A 31 -7.10 -5.92 -11.78
CA GLU A 31 -7.18 -7.37 -11.58
C GLU A 31 -7.61 -7.67 -10.13
N PHE A 32 -8.53 -8.63 -9.97
CA PHE A 32 -8.98 -9.13 -8.68
C PHE A 32 -8.30 -10.46 -8.33
N GLU A 33 -7.55 -10.46 -7.23
CA GLU A 33 -6.91 -11.67 -6.68
C GLU A 33 -7.72 -12.18 -5.47
N ILE A 34 -8.77 -12.96 -5.73
CA ILE A 34 -9.73 -13.40 -4.71
C ILE A 34 -9.32 -14.72 -4.03
N SER A 35 -8.95 -15.74 -4.80
CA SER A 35 -8.64 -17.08 -4.25
C SER A 35 -7.60 -17.80 -5.11
N ARG A 36 -6.60 -17.06 -5.56
CA ARG A 36 -5.64 -17.57 -6.55
C ARG A 36 -4.50 -18.37 -5.93
N ALA A 37 -4.16 -19.46 -6.61
CA ALA A 37 -2.97 -20.25 -6.32
C ALA A 37 -1.68 -19.50 -6.70
N ASP A 38 -1.74 -18.72 -7.79
CA ASP A 38 -0.64 -17.90 -8.30
C ASP A 38 -1.17 -16.51 -8.69
N PRO A 39 -1.09 -15.52 -7.79
CA PRO A 39 -1.53 -14.16 -8.08
C PRO A 39 -0.56 -13.41 -9.02
N VAL A 40 0.60 -13.97 -9.35
CA VAL A 40 1.64 -13.26 -10.11
C VAL A 40 1.52 -13.51 -11.61
N ALA A 41 0.87 -14.59 -12.03
CA ALA A 41 0.77 -14.95 -13.43
C ALA A 41 0.27 -13.80 -14.33
N ASN A 42 -0.76 -13.05 -13.89
CA ASN A 42 -1.26 -11.94 -14.69
C ASN A 42 -0.37 -10.68 -14.59
N HIS A 43 0.21 -10.42 -13.42
CA HIS A 43 1.25 -9.38 -13.26
C HIS A 43 2.39 -9.58 -14.26
N ALA A 44 2.88 -10.83 -14.38
CA ALA A 44 3.93 -11.20 -15.31
C ALA A 44 3.49 -10.93 -16.76
N LYS A 45 2.28 -11.36 -17.17
CA LYS A 45 1.74 -11.07 -18.51
C LYS A 45 1.73 -9.58 -18.80
N PHE A 46 1.25 -8.77 -17.86
CA PHE A 46 1.21 -7.31 -17.98
C PHE A 46 2.62 -6.71 -18.12
N ALA A 47 3.55 -7.13 -17.27
CA ALA A 47 4.93 -6.66 -17.28
C ALA A 47 5.65 -7.02 -18.60
N THR A 48 5.56 -8.27 -19.03
CA THR A 48 6.20 -8.74 -20.25
C THR A 48 5.56 -8.13 -21.49
N ALA A 49 4.24 -8.01 -21.54
CA ALA A 49 3.53 -7.29 -22.59
C ALA A 49 4.02 -5.84 -22.71
N HIS A 50 4.24 -5.16 -21.58
CA HIS A 50 4.75 -3.79 -21.55
C HIS A 50 6.17 -3.67 -22.16
N LEU A 51 7.01 -4.71 -22.05
CA LEU A 51 8.34 -4.70 -22.67
C LEU A 51 8.29 -4.70 -24.21
N PHE A 52 7.29 -5.36 -24.80
CA PHE A 52 7.14 -5.45 -26.26
C PHE A 52 6.24 -4.36 -26.83
N GLN A 53 5.21 -3.98 -26.08
CA GLN A 53 4.26 -2.93 -26.44
C GLN A 53 3.95 -2.10 -25.19
N PRO A 54 4.74 -1.05 -24.92
CA PRO A 54 4.56 -0.21 -23.75
C PRO A 54 3.15 0.35 -23.65
N GLN A 55 2.63 0.33 -22.43
CA GLN A 55 1.38 1.01 -22.11
C GLN A 55 1.60 2.52 -22.07
N PRO A 56 0.58 3.34 -22.40
CA PRO A 56 0.66 4.78 -22.24
C PRO A 56 1.11 5.17 -20.81
N PRO A 57 2.00 6.16 -20.64
CA PRO A 57 2.52 6.56 -19.32
C PRO A 57 1.45 7.00 -18.31
N GLN A 58 0.30 7.46 -18.80
CA GLN A 58 -0.85 7.81 -17.97
C GLN A 58 -1.63 6.59 -17.47
N ASP A 59 -1.59 5.46 -18.17
CA ASP A 59 -2.34 4.26 -17.78
C ASP A 59 -1.75 3.64 -16.51
N ALA A 60 -2.60 3.03 -15.70
CA ALA A 60 -2.20 2.36 -14.47
C ALA A 60 -2.68 0.91 -14.43
N PHE A 61 -1.86 0.04 -13.84
CA PHE A 61 -2.25 -1.31 -13.45
C PHE A 61 -2.48 -1.37 -11.94
N VAL A 62 -3.57 -2.00 -11.51
CA VAL A 62 -3.91 -2.19 -10.10
C VAL A 62 -4.28 -3.64 -9.85
N ALA A 63 -3.57 -4.29 -8.93
CA ALA A 63 -3.99 -5.57 -8.37
C ALA A 63 -4.74 -5.35 -7.07
N MET A 64 -6.01 -5.74 -6.98
CA MET A 64 -6.77 -5.74 -5.74
C MET A 64 -6.79 -7.15 -5.16
N VAL A 65 -6.01 -7.37 -4.09
CA VAL A 65 -5.80 -8.68 -3.49
C VAL A 65 -6.66 -8.85 -2.26
N SER A 66 -7.46 -9.92 -2.23
CA SER A 66 -8.39 -10.15 -1.11
C SER A 66 -7.68 -10.77 0.11
N PRO A 67 -8.27 -10.62 1.31
CA PRO A 67 -7.85 -11.29 2.54
C PRO A 67 -7.81 -12.83 2.49
N HIS A 68 -8.41 -13.48 1.49
CA HIS A 68 -8.35 -14.95 1.35
C HIS A 68 -7.04 -15.43 0.70
N VAL A 69 -6.32 -14.56 -0.02
CA VAL A 69 -5.01 -14.91 -0.57
C VAL A 69 -3.98 -15.00 0.57
N THR A 70 -3.24 -16.11 0.59
CA THR A 70 -2.30 -16.39 1.68
C THR A 70 -1.18 -15.34 1.76
N PRO A 71 -0.65 -15.04 2.97
CA PRO A 71 0.28 -13.93 3.17
C PRO A 71 1.51 -13.93 2.24
N GLY A 72 2.15 -15.09 2.06
CA GLY A 72 3.33 -15.20 1.20
C GLY A 72 3.04 -14.85 -0.26
N ARG A 73 1.89 -15.29 -0.79
CA ARG A 73 1.47 -15.02 -2.18
C ARG A 73 1.08 -13.56 -2.38
N ARG A 74 0.37 -12.97 -1.42
CA ARG A 74 0.01 -11.54 -1.42
C ARG A 74 1.26 -10.66 -1.38
N ASN A 75 2.26 -11.02 -0.59
CA ASN A 75 3.53 -10.28 -0.52
C ASN A 75 4.36 -10.47 -1.81
N LEU A 76 4.29 -11.65 -2.43
CA LEU A 76 4.93 -11.86 -3.72
C LEU A 76 4.27 -11.02 -4.83
N ALA A 77 2.94 -10.89 -4.84
CA ALA A 77 2.22 -9.99 -5.73
C ALA A 77 2.65 -8.52 -5.50
N ALA A 78 2.70 -8.07 -4.24
CA ALA A 78 3.17 -6.72 -3.89
C ALA A 78 4.61 -6.45 -4.39
N ASN A 79 5.53 -7.39 -4.17
CA ASN A 79 6.89 -7.27 -4.69
C ASN A 79 6.94 -7.30 -6.22
N THR A 80 6.02 -8.02 -6.88
CA THR A 80 5.92 -8.00 -8.33
C THR A 80 5.48 -6.62 -8.85
N ILE A 81 4.62 -5.90 -8.13
CA ILE A 81 4.32 -4.50 -8.45
C ILE A 81 5.58 -3.63 -8.47
N ALA A 82 6.49 -3.82 -7.50
CA ALA A 82 7.77 -3.11 -7.52
C ALA A 82 8.61 -3.46 -8.77
N LEU A 83 8.59 -4.72 -9.22
CA LEU A 83 9.22 -5.12 -10.49
C LEU A 83 8.55 -4.48 -11.70
N MET A 84 7.21 -4.42 -11.73
CA MET A 84 6.44 -3.76 -12.79
C MET A 84 6.81 -2.26 -12.89
N ARG A 85 6.97 -1.58 -11.76
CA ARG A 85 7.44 -0.18 -11.72
C ARG A 85 8.84 -0.02 -12.31
N ARG A 86 9.74 -0.96 -12.03
CA ARG A 86 11.11 -0.97 -12.57
C ARG A 86 11.17 -1.20 -14.08
N VAL A 87 10.17 -1.85 -14.68
CA VAL A 87 10.09 -1.99 -16.14
C VAL A 87 9.29 -0.86 -16.81
N GLY A 88 8.92 0.19 -16.08
CA GLY A 88 8.30 1.39 -16.65
C GLY A 88 6.79 1.50 -16.44
N MET A 89 6.15 0.56 -15.73
CA MET A 89 4.70 0.62 -15.52
C MET A 89 4.31 1.48 -14.32
N ALA A 90 3.19 2.21 -14.43
CA ALA A 90 2.51 2.74 -13.26
C ALA A 90 1.66 1.62 -12.63
N ALA A 91 2.27 0.82 -11.76
CA ALA A 91 1.64 -0.35 -11.15
C ALA A 91 1.40 -0.16 -9.65
N PHE A 92 0.29 -0.69 -9.14
CA PHE A 92 -0.11 -0.58 -7.74
C PHE A 92 -0.76 -1.88 -7.26
N GLN A 93 -0.66 -2.18 -5.97
CA GLN A 93 -1.48 -3.19 -5.31
C GLN A 93 -2.31 -2.51 -4.23
N THR A 94 -3.54 -2.99 -4.03
CA THR A 94 -4.32 -2.67 -2.84
C THR A 94 -5.15 -3.86 -2.39
N VAL A 95 -5.88 -3.71 -1.28
CA VAL A 95 -6.65 -4.79 -0.67
C VAL A 95 -8.09 -4.75 -1.16
N LEU A 96 -8.60 -5.86 -1.67
CA LEU A 96 -10.02 -6.00 -2.03
C LEU A 96 -10.83 -6.35 -0.78
N LEU A 97 -11.85 -5.55 -0.45
CA LEU A 97 -12.76 -5.78 0.70
C LEU A 97 -11.99 -5.98 2.02
N PRO A 98 -11.17 -5.01 2.46
CA PRO A 98 -10.22 -5.17 3.56
C PRO A 98 -10.88 -5.44 4.93
N GLN A 99 -12.18 -5.16 5.06
CA GLN A 99 -12.95 -5.39 6.28
C GLN A 99 -13.42 -6.83 6.44
N LEU A 100 -13.36 -7.65 5.38
CA LEU A 100 -13.74 -9.06 5.40
C LEU A 100 -12.53 -9.93 5.74
N ASN A 101 -12.76 -11.10 6.33
CA ASN A 101 -11.72 -12.11 6.50
C ASN A 101 -11.74 -13.13 5.34
N GLY A 102 -10.77 -14.03 5.32
CA GLY A 102 -10.69 -15.06 4.27
C GLY A 102 -11.89 -16.01 4.21
N THR A 103 -12.56 -16.28 5.33
CA THR A 103 -13.77 -17.13 5.37
C THR A 103 -14.95 -16.43 4.69
N ASP A 104 -15.15 -15.14 4.98
CA ASP A 104 -16.21 -14.34 4.37
C ASP A 104 -16.00 -14.18 2.86
N ILE A 105 -14.77 -13.91 2.44
CA ILE A 105 -14.41 -13.85 1.02
C ILE A 105 -14.67 -15.20 0.35
N LYS A 106 -14.28 -16.31 0.98
CA LYS A 106 -14.55 -17.66 0.45
C LYS A 106 -16.05 -17.88 0.30
N ARG A 107 -16.87 -17.50 1.30
CA ARG A 107 -18.33 -17.60 1.22
C ARG A 107 -18.86 -16.82 0.02
N LEU A 108 -18.50 -15.54 -0.11
CA LEU A 108 -18.93 -14.68 -1.22
C LEU A 108 -18.57 -15.28 -2.59
N ASN A 109 -17.38 -15.85 -2.72
CA ASN A 109 -16.91 -16.45 -3.98
C ASN A 109 -17.69 -17.71 -4.41
N HIS A 110 -18.49 -18.32 -3.51
CA HIS A 110 -19.33 -19.48 -3.83
C HIS A 110 -20.81 -19.11 -4.05
N LEU A 111 -21.19 -17.85 -3.87
CA LEU A 111 -22.56 -17.40 -4.14
C LEU A 111 -22.81 -17.28 -5.64
N ASP A 112 -24.04 -17.57 -6.06
CA ASP A 112 -24.49 -17.21 -7.40
C ASP A 112 -24.61 -15.69 -7.54
N ARG A 113 -24.65 -15.19 -8.78
CA ARG A 113 -24.69 -13.74 -9.07
C ARG A 113 -25.92 -13.03 -8.48
N THR A 114 -27.08 -13.69 -8.45
CA THR A 114 -28.32 -13.10 -7.94
C THR A 114 -28.26 -12.93 -6.43
N THR A 115 -27.71 -13.92 -5.73
CA THR A 115 -27.48 -13.87 -4.29
C THR A 115 -26.39 -12.86 -3.95
N LEU A 116 -25.27 -12.86 -4.69
CA LEU A 116 -24.17 -11.91 -4.50
C LEU A 116 -24.63 -10.45 -4.66
N ALA A 117 -25.51 -10.16 -5.62
CA ALA A 117 -26.06 -8.82 -5.81
C ALA A 117 -26.85 -8.30 -4.60
N ARG A 118 -27.33 -9.20 -3.72
CA ARG A 118 -28.08 -8.87 -2.49
C ARG A 118 -27.18 -8.74 -1.25
N GLU A 119 -25.89 -9.05 -1.36
CA GLU A 119 -24.92 -8.92 -0.26
C GLU A 119 -24.54 -7.46 0.03
N HIS A 120 -25.05 -6.49 -0.74
CA HIS A 120 -24.79 -5.06 -0.59
C HIS A 120 -23.29 -4.74 -0.46
N LEU A 121 -22.48 -5.34 -1.33
CA LEU A 121 -21.04 -5.14 -1.31
C LEU A 121 -20.69 -3.66 -1.53
N PRO A 122 -19.64 -3.15 -0.87
CA PRO A 122 -19.24 -1.75 -0.91
C PRO A 122 -18.52 -1.37 -2.22
N VAL A 123 -19.14 -1.60 -3.38
CA VAL A 123 -18.53 -1.46 -4.71
C VAL A 123 -17.93 -0.06 -4.92
N ARG A 124 -18.66 0.99 -4.52
CA ARG A 124 -18.17 2.38 -4.66
C ARG A 124 -16.88 2.59 -3.88
N GLU A 125 -16.81 2.09 -2.65
CA GLU A 125 -15.65 2.25 -1.78
C GLU A 125 -14.44 1.46 -2.32
N GLU A 126 -14.66 0.31 -2.95
CA GLU A 126 -13.60 -0.44 -3.62
C GLU A 126 -13.05 0.30 -4.86
N VAL A 127 -13.90 0.95 -5.65
CA VAL A 127 -13.45 1.82 -6.75
C VAL A 127 -12.66 3.02 -6.22
N GLU A 128 -13.19 3.70 -5.20
CA GLU A 128 -12.50 4.83 -4.56
C GLU A 128 -11.15 4.42 -3.95
N ARG A 129 -11.05 3.21 -3.41
CA ARG A 129 -9.80 2.63 -2.89
C ARG A 129 -8.76 2.45 -3.99
N ALA A 130 -9.15 1.89 -5.14
CA ALA A 130 -8.26 1.74 -6.29
C ALA A 130 -7.77 3.11 -6.80
N LEU A 131 -8.68 4.08 -6.93
CA LEU A 131 -8.33 5.44 -7.36
C LEU A 131 -7.37 6.11 -6.37
N ALA A 132 -7.60 5.94 -5.06
CA ALA A 132 -6.79 6.57 -4.03
C ALA A 132 -5.30 6.22 -4.06
N VAL A 133 -4.95 5.01 -4.48
CA VAL A 133 -3.56 4.54 -4.54
C VAL A 133 -2.91 4.91 -5.87
N VAL A 134 -3.71 4.97 -6.94
CA VAL A 134 -3.27 5.33 -8.30
C VAL A 134 -3.00 6.84 -8.45
N GLU A 135 -3.78 7.67 -7.77
CA GLU A 135 -3.64 9.12 -7.87
C GLU A 135 -2.52 9.64 -6.95
N PRO A 136 -1.52 10.37 -7.48
CA PRO A 136 -0.50 10.97 -6.64
C PRO A 136 -1.11 12.08 -5.79
N VAL A 137 -0.75 12.10 -4.52
CA VAL A 137 -1.10 13.16 -3.58
C VAL A 137 -0.37 14.45 -3.95
N LEU A 138 0.90 14.32 -4.36
CA LEU A 138 1.74 15.39 -4.89
C LEU A 138 2.94 14.80 -5.66
N THR A 139 3.67 15.66 -6.36
CA THR A 139 4.94 15.32 -7.02
C THR A 139 6.05 16.19 -6.41
N MET A 140 7.19 15.57 -6.07
CA MET A 140 8.32 16.22 -5.42
C MET A 140 9.64 15.55 -5.83
N HIS A 141 10.65 16.32 -6.24
CA HIS A 141 11.96 15.80 -6.69
C HIS A 141 11.84 14.64 -7.70
N GLU A 142 11.01 14.81 -8.73
CA GLU A 142 10.68 13.78 -9.75
C GLU A 142 9.99 12.51 -9.23
N ARG A 143 9.75 12.41 -7.93
CA ARG A 143 8.99 11.32 -7.32
C ARG A 143 7.53 11.71 -7.20
N ARG A 144 6.66 10.73 -7.43
CA ARG A 144 5.23 10.85 -7.17
C ARG A 144 4.94 10.29 -5.79
N ILE A 145 4.34 11.09 -4.93
CA ILE A 145 3.96 10.67 -3.59
C ILE A 145 2.55 10.10 -3.65
N HIS A 146 2.42 8.82 -3.34
CA HIS A 146 1.15 8.10 -3.31
C HIS A 146 0.80 7.72 -1.87
N LEU A 147 -0.47 7.41 -1.62
CA LEU A 147 -0.84 6.65 -0.43
C LEU A 147 -0.31 5.22 -0.58
N ALA A 148 0.23 4.64 0.49
CA ALA A 148 0.71 3.26 0.51
C ALA A 148 -0.43 2.32 0.09
N GLY A 149 -0.19 1.51 -0.92
CA GLY A 149 -1.23 0.74 -1.59
C GLY A 149 -1.71 -0.45 -0.77
N ASP A 150 -0.79 -1.10 -0.06
CA ASP A 150 -1.03 -2.28 0.74
C ASP A 150 -0.20 -2.28 2.04
N ILE A 151 -0.49 -3.24 2.93
CA ILE A 151 0.12 -3.30 4.26
C ILE A 151 1.63 -3.59 4.19
N LEU A 152 2.14 -4.31 3.16
CA LEU A 152 3.57 -4.54 3.01
C LEU A 152 4.31 -3.21 2.78
N GLU A 153 3.81 -2.35 1.90
CA GLU A 153 4.40 -1.01 1.69
C GLU A 153 4.44 -0.19 2.98
N VAL A 154 3.36 -0.23 3.78
CA VAL A 154 3.31 0.44 5.10
C VAL A 154 4.39 -0.09 6.05
N LEU A 155 4.59 -1.42 6.09
CA LEU A 155 5.60 -2.04 6.95
C LEU A 155 7.03 -1.83 6.43
N LEU A 156 7.24 -1.77 5.12
CA LEU A 156 8.53 -1.42 4.52
C LEU A 156 8.89 0.04 4.84
N ASN A 157 7.94 0.96 4.80
CA ASN A 157 8.16 2.34 5.26
C ASN A 157 8.54 2.36 6.75
N LEU A 158 7.85 1.59 7.60
CA LEU A 158 8.23 1.48 9.01
C LEU A 158 9.68 1.00 9.15
N GLN A 159 10.11 0.00 8.38
CA GLN A 159 11.49 -0.46 8.40
C GLN A 159 12.47 0.61 7.91
N GLN A 160 12.12 1.34 6.84
CA GLN A 160 12.94 2.41 6.29
C GLN A 160 13.15 3.55 7.31
N TRP A 161 12.11 3.91 8.07
CA TRP A 161 12.24 4.89 9.15
C TRP A 161 13.31 4.50 10.18
N HIS A 162 13.36 3.22 10.57
CA HIS A 162 14.39 2.70 11.48
C HIS A 162 15.78 2.72 10.85
N VAL A 163 15.89 2.38 9.55
CA VAL A 163 17.16 2.47 8.81
C VAL A 163 17.68 3.89 8.79
N ASP A 164 16.81 4.87 8.51
CA ASP A 164 17.19 6.27 8.44
C ASP A 164 17.63 6.81 9.81
N LEU A 165 16.87 6.52 10.88
CA LEU A 165 17.22 6.95 12.25
C LEU A 165 18.38 6.20 12.88
N ALA A 166 18.89 5.13 12.26
CA ALA A 166 20.14 4.52 12.67
C ALA A 166 21.35 5.45 12.41
N THR A 167 21.21 6.44 11.53
CA THR A 167 22.27 7.39 11.17
C THR A 167 22.14 8.74 11.88
N ASP A 168 23.26 9.41 12.15
CA ASP A 168 23.25 10.78 12.72
C ASP A 168 22.55 11.78 11.79
N ALA A 169 22.80 11.68 10.49
CA ALA A 169 22.16 12.54 9.50
C ALA A 169 20.63 12.38 9.50
N GLY A 170 20.13 11.14 9.55
CA GLY A 170 18.70 10.86 9.63
C GLY A 170 18.08 11.36 10.95
N ARG A 171 18.75 11.17 12.09
CA ARG A 171 18.31 11.72 13.38
C ARG A 171 18.24 13.24 13.38
N GLN A 172 19.27 13.89 12.85
CA GLN A 172 19.33 15.34 12.73
C GLN A 172 18.24 15.88 11.80
N ALA A 173 18.04 15.25 10.64
CA ALA A 173 16.99 15.64 9.69
C ALA A 173 15.59 15.47 10.29
N TRP A 174 15.33 14.34 10.94
CA TRP A 174 14.03 14.06 11.57
C TRP A 174 13.69 15.09 12.65
N GLY A 175 14.66 15.40 13.52
CA GLY A 175 14.48 16.29 14.66
C GLY A 175 13.52 15.74 15.71
N ARG A 176 13.07 16.58 16.64
CA ARG A 176 12.15 16.16 17.71
C ARG A 176 10.70 16.42 17.31
N ARG A 177 9.85 15.39 17.33
CA ARG A 177 8.45 15.47 16.87
C ARG A 177 7.46 14.88 17.86
N THR A 178 6.29 15.53 17.98
CA THR A 178 5.16 15.00 18.75
C THR A 178 4.32 14.09 17.86
N ILE A 179 4.09 12.85 18.32
CA ILE A 179 3.41 11.81 17.55
C ILE A 179 2.27 11.23 18.39
N THR A 180 1.09 11.17 17.79
CA THR A 180 -0.10 10.52 18.38
C THR A 180 -0.28 9.12 17.83
N TYR A 181 -0.18 8.93 16.51
CA TYR A 181 -0.50 7.66 15.85
C TYR A 181 0.76 6.90 15.43
N PHE A 182 0.85 5.64 15.83
CA PHE A 182 1.98 4.74 15.55
C PHE A 182 1.50 3.53 14.76
N VAL A 183 2.12 3.25 13.62
CA VAL A 183 2.01 1.93 12.99
C VAL A 183 2.87 0.95 13.78
N VAL A 184 2.35 -0.26 13.96
CA VAL A 184 3.01 -1.33 14.71
C VAL A 184 3.27 -2.52 13.80
N ASP A 185 4.51 -3.00 13.77
CA ASP A 185 4.81 -4.35 13.29
C ASP A 185 4.89 -5.31 14.49
N PRO A 186 3.85 -6.11 14.74
CA PRO A 186 3.83 -7.02 15.89
C PRO A 186 4.86 -8.15 15.79
N ARG A 187 5.40 -8.45 14.60
CA ARG A 187 6.40 -9.52 14.42
C ARG A 187 7.80 -9.08 14.80
N SER A 188 8.16 -7.84 14.44
CA SER A 188 9.46 -7.27 14.77
C SER A 188 9.44 -6.40 16.03
N GLU A 189 8.28 -6.23 16.66
CA GLU A 189 8.06 -5.36 17.81
C GLU A 189 8.53 -3.91 17.56
N ARG A 190 8.36 -3.44 16.32
CA ARG A 190 8.80 -2.10 15.89
C ARG A 190 7.61 -1.17 15.68
N PHE A 191 7.91 0.12 15.88
CA PHE A 191 6.95 1.22 15.80
C PHE A 191 7.51 2.32 14.92
N ALA A 192 6.61 3.02 14.21
CA ALA A 192 6.94 4.24 13.48
C ALA A 192 5.71 5.16 13.35
N PRO A 193 5.90 6.47 13.11
CA PRO A 193 4.80 7.41 12.96
C PRO A 193 3.87 7.03 11.80
N ALA A 194 2.57 6.98 12.05
CA ALA A 194 1.59 6.53 11.05
C ALA A 194 1.59 7.40 9.78
N LYS A 195 1.78 8.72 9.92
CA LYS A 195 1.89 9.64 8.79
C LYS A 195 3.08 9.30 7.89
N PHE A 196 4.22 8.92 8.46
CA PHE A 196 5.39 8.50 7.68
C PHE A 196 5.09 7.22 6.89
N CYS A 197 4.47 6.24 7.54
CA CYS A 197 4.22 4.93 6.95
C CYS A 197 3.09 4.92 5.90
N ALA A 198 2.19 5.92 5.92
CA ALA A 198 1.01 5.94 5.06
C ALA A 198 1.26 6.38 3.60
N TYR A 199 2.47 6.83 3.27
CA TYR A 199 2.79 7.33 1.93
C TYR A 199 4.01 6.62 1.34
N THR A 200 4.03 6.45 0.03
CA THR A 200 5.17 5.92 -0.73
C THR A 200 5.64 6.92 -1.77
N ALA A 201 6.94 6.95 -2.02
CA ALA A 201 7.57 7.87 -2.95
C ALA A 201 7.98 7.13 -4.22
N VAL A 202 6.99 6.89 -5.08
CA VAL A 202 7.16 6.15 -6.34
C VAL A 202 8.11 6.95 -7.25
N PRO A 203 9.29 6.40 -7.59
CA PRO A 203 10.24 7.09 -8.45
C PRO A 203 9.75 7.11 -9.91
N PRO A 204 10.45 7.85 -10.79
CA PRO A 204 10.17 7.78 -12.22
C PRO A 204 10.16 6.33 -12.73
N PRO A 205 9.25 5.99 -13.66
CA PRO A 205 9.20 4.66 -14.24
C PRO A 205 10.55 4.26 -14.85
N GLY A 206 10.93 2.98 -14.72
CA GLY A 206 12.19 2.47 -15.28
C GLY A 206 13.40 2.59 -14.35
N THR A 207 13.25 3.21 -13.18
CA THR A 207 14.35 3.38 -12.23
C THR A 207 14.49 2.20 -11.28
N ALA A 208 15.72 1.88 -10.87
CA ALA A 208 15.99 0.87 -9.84
C ALA A 208 15.76 1.38 -8.41
N ALA A 209 15.42 2.66 -8.26
CA ALA A 209 15.16 3.29 -6.98
C ALA A 209 13.98 2.62 -6.28
N ARG A 210 14.05 2.57 -4.95
CA ARG A 210 12.95 2.03 -4.16
C ARG A 210 11.87 3.10 -3.90
N SER A 211 10.69 2.64 -3.49
CA SER A 211 9.47 3.47 -3.34
C SER A 211 9.14 3.80 -1.88
N GLU A 212 9.91 3.28 -0.92
CA GLU A 212 9.72 3.58 0.50
C GLU A 212 9.90 5.08 0.76
N MET A 213 9.12 5.61 1.69
CA MET A 213 9.32 6.94 2.23
C MET A 213 10.63 6.98 3.02
N THR A 214 11.44 8.02 2.80
CA THR A 214 12.65 8.30 3.58
C THR A 214 12.43 9.51 4.49
N VAL A 215 13.18 9.59 5.58
CA VAL A 215 13.19 10.75 6.48
C VAL A 215 13.54 12.02 5.72
N GLU A 216 14.58 11.98 4.88
CA GLU A 216 15.00 13.12 4.06
C GLU A 216 13.83 13.69 3.24
N LEU A 217 13.09 12.84 2.53
CA LEU A 217 11.95 13.29 1.73
C LEU A 217 10.78 13.72 2.61
N TYR A 218 10.46 12.94 3.65
CA TYR A 218 9.35 13.22 4.56
C TYR A 218 9.44 14.63 5.15
N VAL A 219 10.63 15.05 5.61
CA VAL A 219 10.79 16.35 6.27
C VAL A 219 10.64 17.53 5.31
N THR A 220 10.82 17.33 4.00
CA THR A 220 10.52 18.36 2.99
C THR A 220 9.01 18.54 2.74
N LEU A 221 8.21 17.51 3.06
CA LEU A 221 6.76 17.47 2.83
C LEU A 221 5.95 17.82 4.10
N ASP A 222 6.47 17.47 5.27
CA ASP A 222 5.73 17.61 6.52
C ASP A 222 5.58 19.09 6.92
N GLY A 223 4.33 19.55 7.02
CA GLY A 223 3.99 20.93 7.37
C GLY A 223 4.08 21.93 6.22
N THR A 224 4.50 21.50 5.02
CA THR A 224 4.64 22.37 3.84
C THR A 224 3.50 22.23 2.83
N ASP A 225 2.89 21.03 2.69
CA ASP A 225 1.77 20.78 1.79
C ASP A 225 0.57 20.16 2.53
N GLY A 226 -0.57 20.85 2.55
CA GLY A 226 -1.80 20.39 3.21
C GLY A 226 -2.43 19.12 2.59
N ARG A 227 -1.93 18.64 1.45
CA ARG A 227 -2.30 17.34 0.89
C ARG A 227 -1.58 16.20 1.60
N PHE A 228 -0.38 16.44 2.13
CA PHE A 228 0.40 15.53 2.95
C PHE A 228 0.02 15.70 4.42
N ASP A 229 -1.09 15.06 4.82
CA ASP A 229 -1.80 15.36 6.06
C ASP A 229 -1.98 14.13 6.96
N GLY A 230 -1.89 14.35 8.27
CA GLY A 230 -1.97 13.27 9.27
C GLY A 230 -3.37 12.65 9.36
N TYR A 231 -4.42 13.44 9.17
CA TYR A 231 -5.80 12.93 9.19
C TYR A 231 -6.08 12.06 7.95
N LYS A 232 -5.61 12.47 6.76
CA LYS A 232 -5.66 11.63 5.55
C LYS A 232 -4.89 10.33 5.71
N ALA A 233 -3.68 10.38 6.27
CA ALA A 233 -2.88 9.20 6.56
C ALA A 233 -3.62 8.22 7.48
N HIS A 234 -4.12 8.70 8.62
CA HIS A 234 -4.87 7.89 9.58
C HIS A 234 -6.15 7.29 8.96
N THR A 235 -6.92 8.10 8.24
CA THR A 235 -8.15 7.67 7.55
C THR A 235 -7.84 6.60 6.51
N HIS A 236 -6.77 6.77 5.73
CA HIS A 236 -6.34 5.78 4.74
C HIS A 236 -5.97 4.46 5.40
N LEU A 237 -5.12 4.47 6.43
CA LEU A 237 -4.71 3.25 7.11
C LEU A 237 -5.91 2.50 7.72
N THR A 238 -6.79 3.20 8.43
CA THR A 238 -7.91 2.59 9.16
C THR A 238 -9.08 2.20 8.26
N ARG A 239 -9.51 3.08 7.35
CA ARG A 239 -10.67 2.83 6.47
C ARG A 239 -10.28 2.05 5.24
N ARG A 240 -9.07 2.28 4.70
CA ARG A 240 -8.69 1.73 3.40
C ARG A 240 -7.83 0.47 3.45
N LEU A 241 -7.00 0.33 4.47
CA LEU A 241 -6.17 -0.86 4.69
C LEU A 241 -6.63 -1.70 5.90
N ALA A 242 -7.74 -1.32 6.53
CA ALA A 242 -8.31 -1.98 7.70
C ALA A 242 -7.35 -2.12 8.89
N PHE A 243 -6.40 -1.18 9.05
CA PHE A 243 -5.63 -1.12 10.29
C PHE A 243 -6.58 -0.91 11.47
N VAL A 244 -6.30 -1.66 12.53
CA VAL A 244 -7.11 -1.68 13.75
C VAL A 244 -6.51 -0.72 14.76
N GLU A 245 -7.30 0.26 15.18
CA GLU A 245 -6.91 1.24 16.18
C GLU A 245 -6.98 0.67 17.61
N ARG A 246 -5.97 0.95 18.42
CA ARG A 246 -5.89 0.61 19.85
C ARG A 246 -5.25 1.75 20.64
N ARG A 247 -5.83 2.12 21.79
CA ARG A 247 -5.26 3.09 22.74
C ARG A 247 -4.34 2.46 23.81
N GLY A 248 -4.14 1.14 23.73
CA GLY A 248 -3.27 0.39 24.62
C GLY A 248 -2.79 -0.90 23.96
N LEU A 249 -1.65 -1.42 24.42
CA LEU A 249 -0.99 -2.60 23.86
C LEU A 249 -0.98 -3.82 24.81
N GLU A 250 -1.64 -3.71 25.97
CA GLU A 250 -1.61 -4.72 27.03
C GLU A 250 -2.12 -6.08 26.54
N ALA A 251 -3.23 -6.11 25.80
CA ALA A 251 -3.80 -7.34 25.25
C ALA A 251 -2.91 -8.02 24.18
N ALA A 252 -1.84 -7.37 23.73
CA ALA A 252 -0.95 -7.86 22.69
C ALA A 252 0.47 -8.15 23.19
N GLY A 253 0.79 -7.93 24.47
CA GLY A 253 2.15 -8.07 25.01
C GLY A 253 3.16 -7.05 24.45
N LEU A 254 2.70 -6.04 23.71
CA LEU A 254 3.55 -5.06 23.02
C LEU A 254 3.83 -3.80 23.86
N ALA A 255 3.25 -3.70 25.07
CA ALA A 255 3.43 -2.54 25.94
C ALA A 255 4.90 -2.36 26.36
N ASP A 256 5.55 -3.44 26.82
CA ASP A 256 6.96 -3.41 27.20
C ASP A 256 7.88 -3.14 26.00
N ALA A 257 7.53 -3.71 24.84
CA ALA A 257 8.26 -3.45 23.60
C ALA A 257 8.19 -1.98 23.21
N PHE A 258 7.00 -1.37 23.29
CA PHE A 258 6.82 0.06 23.02
C PHE A 258 7.58 0.92 24.03
N ALA A 259 7.55 0.60 25.32
CA ALA A 259 8.29 1.34 26.34
C ALA A 259 9.81 1.31 26.07
N ARG A 260 10.37 0.13 25.76
CA ARG A 260 11.79 -0.02 25.38
C ARG A 260 12.12 0.76 24.11
N TRP A 261 11.28 0.64 23.09
CA TRP A 261 11.46 1.36 21.84
C TRP A 261 11.42 2.88 22.05
N LEU A 262 10.44 3.37 22.81
CA LEU A 262 10.28 4.80 23.09
C LEU A 262 11.45 5.36 23.88
N ASP A 263 11.96 4.64 24.89
CA ASP A 263 13.14 5.07 25.64
C ASP A 263 14.37 5.21 24.72
N ALA A 264 14.56 4.26 23.79
CA ALA A 264 15.63 4.34 22.79
C ALA A 264 15.46 5.50 21.78
N GLN A 265 14.24 6.03 21.62
CA GLN A 265 13.91 7.09 20.65
C GLN A 265 13.50 8.42 21.31
N LYS A 266 13.60 8.56 22.64
CA LYS A 266 13.02 9.67 23.42
C LYS A 266 13.55 11.07 23.07
N GLU A 267 14.74 11.14 22.48
CA GLU A 267 15.32 12.40 21.99
C GLU A 267 14.59 12.93 20.76
N PHE A 268 13.97 12.04 19.98
CA PHE A 268 13.39 12.33 18.66
C PHE A 268 11.87 12.18 18.63
N VAL A 269 11.31 11.37 19.53
CA VAL A 269 9.89 11.06 19.61
C VAL A 269 9.33 11.56 20.94
N ILE A 270 8.36 12.46 20.86
CA ILE A 270 7.49 12.84 21.97
C ILE A 270 6.13 12.20 21.73
N VAL A 271 5.59 11.48 22.70
CA VAL A 271 4.21 10.99 22.62
C VAL A 271 3.26 12.14 22.97
N HIS A 272 2.19 12.28 22.19
CA HIS A 272 1.16 13.29 22.45
C HIS A 272 0.57 13.14 23.87
N ARG A 273 0.16 14.25 24.48
CA ARG A 273 -0.34 14.29 25.89
C ARG A 273 -1.54 13.38 26.16
N ASP A 274 -2.36 13.13 25.13
CA ASP A 274 -3.53 12.26 25.23
C ASP A 274 -3.18 10.76 25.11
N GLY A 275 -1.89 10.45 25.05
CA GLY A 275 -1.35 9.11 24.90
C GLY A 275 -1.16 8.67 23.44
N PRO A 276 -0.45 7.55 23.24
CA PRO A 276 -0.23 6.98 21.93
C PRO A 276 -1.47 6.21 21.46
N VAL A 277 -1.69 6.24 20.14
CA VAL A 277 -2.68 5.44 19.44
C VAL A 277 -1.94 4.51 18.48
N PHE A 278 -2.21 3.21 18.59
CA PHE A 278 -1.55 2.17 17.84
C PHE A 278 -2.43 1.67 16.70
N LEU A 279 -1.86 1.59 15.51
CA LEU A 279 -2.48 1.05 14.30
C LEU A 279 -1.84 -0.30 14.02
N LEU A 280 -2.58 -1.38 14.30
CA LEU A 280 -2.14 -2.75 14.04
C LEU A 280 -2.67 -3.25 12.71
N PRO A 281 -1.90 -4.06 11.95
CA PRO A 281 -2.42 -4.77 10.81
C PRO A 281 -3.65 -5.63 11.19
N PRO A 282 -4.64 -5.77 10.30
CA PRO A 282 -5.82 -6.60 10.54
C PRO A 282 -5.44 -8.06 10.78
N ALA A 283 -6.30 -8.81 11.46
CA ALA A 283 -6.01 -10.20 11.85
C ALA A 283 -5.67 -11.11 10.65
N TRP A 284 -6.35 -10.92 9.51
CA TRP A 284 -6.12 -11.69 8.29
C TRP A 284 -4.77 -11.39 7.60
N TRP A 285 -4.08 -10.31 7.99
CA TRP A 285 -2.74 -10.01 7.48
C TRP A 285 -1.69 -10.99 8.01
N ARG A 286 -1.91 -11.51 9.22
CA ARG A 286 -0.95 -12.32 9.98
C ARG A 286 -0.60 -13.63 9.32
#